data_AF-F1KPT9-F1
#
_entry.id   AF-F1KPT9-F1
#
_cell.length_a   1.000
_cell.length_b   1.000
_cell.length_c   1.000
_cell.angle_alpha   90.00
_cell.angle_beta   90.00
_cell.angle_gamma   90.00
#
_symmetry.space_group_name_H-M   'P 1'
#
loop_
_entity.id
_entity.type
_entity.pdbx_description
1 polymer ?
#
loop_
_entity_poly.entity_id
_entity_poly.type
_entity_poly.pdbx_seq_one_letter_code
_entity_poly.pdbx_strand_id
1 'polypeptide(L)'
;MWSGGKCCFRWARTKRSNAFVCASGSFMGASFLFFGLQFMEGNVTLSWIFIFLTITAAFLIYPVNVELYLDVVVPTRRSVASALQIVISNLFGGAVGPSFVGIVSDAIRDSDNRPSARFNGVLKAFYILNCVLLISGLCFSFAALFFKHDHINFRKKMGYADASSTDDFDRSHSNKKKT
;
A
#
# COMPACT_ATOMS: atom_id res chain seq x y z
N MET A 1 13.92 -26.28 3.96
CA MET A 1 14.62 -25.71 5.14
C MET A 1 14.14 -24.29 5.41
N TRP A 2 13.04 -24.12 6.15
CA TRP A 2 12.69 -22.84 6.82
C TRP A 2 11.65 -23.12 7.93
N SER A 3 12.01 -24.03 8.84
CA SER A 3 11.08 -24.60 9.84
C SER A 3 11.36 -24.14 11.28
N GLY A 4 12.10 -23.04 11.50
CA GLY A 4 12.61 -22.73 12.84
C GLY A 4 12.84 -21.26 13.23
N GLY A 5 12.34 -20.28 12.48
CA GLY A 5 12.56 -18.86 12.80
C GLY A 5 11.45 -18.26 13.68
N LYS A 6 11.59 -18.34 15.01
CA LYS A 6 10.83 -17.48 15.94
C LYS A 6 11.55 -16.14 16.08
N CYS A 7 11.44 -15.25 15.09
CA CYS A 7 11.88 -13.85 15.22
C CYS A 7 10.83 -12.89 14.65
N CYS A 8 10.19 -12.16 15.57
CA CYS A 8 9.41 -10.92 15.48
C CYS A 8 8.24 -10.73 14.48
N PHE A 9 8.18 -11.37 13.31
CA PHE A 9 7.12 -11.11 12.32
C PHE A 9 6.02 -12.19 12.32
N ARG A 10 5.26 -12.27 13.41
CA ARG A 10 4.09 -13.18 13.54
C ARG A 10 2.79 -12.62 12.94
N TRP A 11 2.82 -11.41 12.38
CA TRP A 11 1.61 -10.68 11.95
C TRP A 11 1.28 -10.80 10.44
N ALA A 12 2.21 -11.32 9.65
CA ALA A 12 2.12 -11.37 8.18
C ALA A 12 1.75 -12.76 7.63
N ARG A 13 0.83 -13.48 8.27
CA ARG A 13 0.39 -14.80 7.78
C ARG A 13 -1.13 -14.90 7.67
N THR A 14 -1.71 -14.18 6.70
CA THR A 14 -3.02 -14.47 6.08
C THR A 14 -3.14 -13.57 4.83
N LYS A 15 -3.76 -14.03 3.73
CA LYS A 15 -4.01 -13.25 2.47
C LYS A 15 -4.61 -11.84 2.68
N ARG A 16 -5.19 -11.56 3.85
CA ARG A 16 -5.72 -10.25 4.26
C ARG A 16 -4.67 -9.26 4.75
N SER A 17 -3.49 -9.74 5.15
CA SER A 17 -2.39 -8.91 5.64
C SER A 17 -1.82 -8.04 4.52
N ASN A 18 -1.78 -8.56 3.29
CA ASN A 18 -1.13 -7.89 2.15
C ASN A 18 -1.78 -6.53 1.84
N ALA A 19 -3.12 -6.47 1.77
CA ALA A 19 -3.82 -5.20 1.54
C ALA A 19 -3.64 -4.19 2.69
N PHE A 20 -3.59 -4.67 3.94
CA PHE A 20 -3.36 -3.80 5.09
C PHE A 20 -1.92 -3.28 5.14
N VAL A 21 -0.94 -4.11 4.77
CA VAL A 21 0.46 -3.71 4.65
C VAL A 21 0.62 -2.65 3.57
N CYS A 22 -0.04 -2.80 2.41
CA CYS A 22 -0.06 -1.78 1.35
C CYS A 22 -0.68 -0.45 1.84
N ALA A 23 -1.81 -0.52 2.55
CA ALA A 23 -2.43 0.68 3.14
C ALA A 23 -1.50 1.36 4.15
N SER A 24 -0.92 0.60 5.08
CA SER A 24 0.03 1.15 6.06
C SER A 24 1.28 1.72 5.41
N GLY A 25 1.80 1.08 4.35
CA GLY A 25 2.93 1.58 3.58
C GLY A 25 2.61 2.89 2.86
N SER A 26 1.39 3.02 2.32
CA SER A 26 0.92 4.24 1.66
C SER A 26 0.76 5.40 2.65
N PHE A 27 0.19 5.15 3.83
CA PHE A 27 0.08 6.17 4.89
C PHE A 27 1.45 6.58 5.43
N MET A 28 2.33 5.61 5.65
CA MET A 28 3.68 5.86 6.14
C MET A 28 4.49 6.65 5.11
N GLY A 29 4.43 6.26 3.83
CA GLY A 29 5.05 6.97 2.72
C GLY A 29 4.52 8.40 2.56
N ALA A 30 3.20 8.58 2.56
CA ALA A 30 2.58 9.91 2.46
C ALA A 30 2.93 10.82 3.64
N SER A 31 2.95 10.29 4.86
CA SER A 31 3.32 11.06 6.06
C SER A 31 4.78 11.49 5.99
N PHE A 32 5.69 10.57 5.67
CA PHE A 32 7.12 10.88 5.58
C PHE A 32 7.45 11.83 4.43
N LEU A 33 6.78 11.70 3.28
CA LEU A 33 6.99 12.61 2.16
C LEU A 33 6.46 14.01 2.49
N PHE A 34 5.30 14.13 3.16
CA PHE A 34 4.79 15.42 3.65
C PHE A 34 5.77 16.10 4.61
N PHE A 35 6.31 15.38 5.61
CA PHE A 35 7.32 15.92 6.51
C PHE A 35 8.62 16.28 5.77
N GLY A 36 9.06 15.44 4.83
CA GLY A 36 10.26 15.69 4.02
C GLY A 36 10.17 17.00 3.22
N LEU A 37 9.01 17.32 2.67
CA LEU A 37 8.75 18.58 1.96
C LEU A 37 8.75 19.78 2.91
N GLN A 38 8.14 19.65 4.10
CA GLN A 38 8.08 20.75 5.08
C GLN A 38 9.46 21.15 5.61
N PHE A 39 10.36 20.18 5.80
CA PHE A 39 11.72 20.44 6.32
C PHE A 39 12.73 20.85 5.24
N MET A 40 12.34 20.86 3.96
CA MET A 40 13.25 21.09 2.84
C MET A 40 13.89 22.48 2.84
N GLU A 41 13.16 23.53 3.26
CA GLU A 41 13.67 24.91 3.31
C GLU A 41 14.52 25.20 4.56
N GLY A 42 14.34 24.43 5.63
CA GLY A 42 15.02 24.67 6.91
C GLY A 42 16.25 23.77 7.12
N ASN A 43 16.07 22.45 7.03
CA ASN A 43 17.10 21.45 7.35
C ASN A 43 17.14 20.35 6.28
N VAL A 44 17.98 20.58 5.27
CA VAL A 44 18.14 19.67 4.11
C VAL A 44 18.55 18.26 4.55
N THR A 45 19.44 18.13 5.54
CA THR A 45 19.88 16.82 6.07
C THR A 45 18.73 15.98 6.60
N LEU A 46 17.78 16.60 7.30
CA LEU A 46 16.63 15.90 7.86
C LEU A 46 15.64 15.48 6.76
N SER A 47 15.44 16.35 5.77
CA SER A 47 14.64 16.05 4.58
C SER A 47 15.19 14.84 3.82
N TRP A 48 16.51 14.71 3.68
CA TRP A 48 17.15 13.54 3.04
C TRP A 48 16.87 12.23 3.79
N ILE A 49 16.91 12.25 5.13
CA ILE A 49 16.59 11.07 5.95
C ILE A 49 15.14 10.65 5.74
N PHE A 50 14.20 11.60 5.71
CA PHE A 50 12.78 11.32 5.47
C PHE A 50 12.51 10.81 4.05
N ILE A 51 13.18 11.36 3.05
CA ILE A 51 13.10 10.88 1.66
C ILE A 51 13.62 9.44 1.57
N PHE A 52 14.75 9.14 2.21
CA PHE A 52 15.29 7.78 2.26
C PHE A 52 14.31 6.78 2.87
N LEU A 53 13.67 7.17 3.98
CA LEU A 53 12.66 6.33 4.64
C LEU A 53 11.41 6.15 3.76
N THR A 54 11.00 7.19 3.05
CA THR A 54 9.89 7.13 2.09
C THR A 54 10.19 6.16 0.94
N ILE A 55 11.39 6.24 0.37
CA ILE A 55 11.85 5.31 -0.68
C ILE A 55 11.87 3.88 -0.15
N THR A 56 12.38 3.69 1.07
CA THR A 56 12.40 2.37 1.73
C THR A 56 10.99 1.81 1.89
N ALA A 57 10.03 2.63 2.32
CA ALA A 57 8.62 2.22 2.40
C ALA A 57 8.04 1.87 1.02
N ALA A 58 8.38 2.63 -0.02
CA ALA A 58 7.96 2.33 -1.39
C ALA A 58 8.49 0.98 -1.89
N PHE A 59 9.75 0.64 -1.55
CA PHE A 59 10.33 -0.66 -1.84
C PHE A 59 9.60 -1.83 -1.15
N LEU A 60 9.02 -1.61 0.03
CA LEU A 60 8.23 -2.62 0.73
C LEU A 60 6.83 -2.81 0.12
N ILE A 61 6.28 -1.80 -0.56
CA ILE A 61 4.97 -1.88 -1.23
C ILE A 61 5.06 -2.67 -2.54
N TYR A 62 6.20 -2.61 -3.23
CA TYR A 62 6.43 -3.34 -4.48
C TYR A 62 6.21 -4.87 -4.39
N PRO A 63 6.83 -5.62 -3.45
CA PRO A 63 6.60 -7.06 -3.32
C PRO A 63 5.16 -7.42 -2.95
N VAL A 64 4.47 -6.54 -2.20
CA VAL A 64 3.05 -6.73 -1.85
C VAL A 64 2.15 -6.66 -3.09
N ASN A 65 2.43 -5.75 -4.02
CA ASN A 65 1.72 -5.69 -5.30
C ASN A 65 1.94 -6.95 -6.15
N VAL A 66 3.17 -7.50 -6.14
CA VAL A 66 3.48 -8.76 -6.82
C VAL A 66 2.68 -9.91 -6.20
N GLU A 67 2.59 -9.98 -4.88
CA GLU A 67 1.82 -11.03 -4.21
C GLU A 67 0.32 -10.91 -4.47
N LEU A 68 -0.24 -9.69 -4.46
CA LEU A 68 -1.64 -9.43 -4.81
C LEU A 68 -1.95 -9.88 -6.24
N TYR A 69 -1.05 -9.58 -7.17
CA TYR A 69 -1.18 -9.95 -8.58
C TYR A 69 -1.20 -11.47 -8.78
N LEU A 70 -0.31 -12.17 -8.07
CA LEU A 70 -0.22 -13.63 -8.14
C LEU A 70 -1.42 -14.34 -7.54
N ASP A 71 -2.17 -13.69 -6.64
CA ASP A 71 -3.38 -14.25 -6.07
C ASP A 71 -4.57 -14.20 -7.03
N VAL A 72 -4.61 -13.23 -7.95
CA VAL A 72 -5.71 -13.07 -8.93
C VAL A 72 -5.46 -13.77 -10.27
N VAL A 73 -4.21 -14.11 -10.60
CA VAL A 73 -3.87 -14.72 -11.90
C VAL A 73 -3.76 -16.23 -11.79
N VAL A 74 -4.52 -16.94 -12.63
CA VAL A 74 -4.45 -18.40 -12.77
C VAL A 74 -3.02 -18.81 -13.18
N PRO A 75 -2.41 -19.84 -12.56
CA PRO A 75 -0.99 -20.18 -12.69
C PRO A 75 -0.49 -20.35 -14.14
N THR A 76 -1.35 -20.75 -15.08
CA THR A 76 -1.03 -20.90 -16.50
C THR A 76 -0.84 -19.59 -17.27
N ARG A 77 -1.34 -18.45 -16.77
CA ARG A 77 -1.23 -17.14 -17.43
C ARG A 77 -0.32 -16.14 -16.71
N ARG A 78 0.39 -16.59 -15.67
CA ARG A 78 1.24 -15.77 -14.80
C ARG A 78 2.31 -14.94 -15.53
N SER A 79 2.86 -15.44 -16.64
CA SER A 79 3.93 -14.76 -17.39
C SER A 79 3.47 -13.52 -18.16
N VAL A 80 2.38 -13.65 -18.95
CA VAL A 80 1.77 -12.53 -19.69
C VAL A 80 1.33 -11.44 -18.71
N ALA A 81 0.80 -11.90 -17.59
CA ALA A 81 0.26 -11.10 -16.54
C ALA A 81 1.37 -10.21 -15.90
N SER A 82 2.49 -10.81 -15.48
CA SER A 82 3.65 -10.06 -14.98
C SER A 82 4.23 -9.10 -16.03
N ALA A 83 4.25 -9.49 -17.30
CA ALA A 83 4.74 -8.64 -18.38
C ALA A 83 3.85 -7.40 -18.58
N LEU A 84 2.52 -7.56 -18.57
CA LEU A 84 1.57 -6.44 -18.67
C LEU A 84 1.74 -5.46 -17.51
N GLN A 85 1.90 -5.97 -16.28
CA GLN A 85 2.13 -5.14 -15.10
C GLN A 85 3.38 -4.26 -15.27
N ILE A 86 4.48 -4.81 -15.81
CA ILE A 86 5.72 -4.10 -16.05
C ILE A 86 5.56 -3.07 -17.17
N VAL A 87 4.87 -3.41 -18.26
CA VAL A 87 4.60 -2.48 -19.37
C VAL A 87 3.78 -1.28 -18.89
N ILE A 88 2.70 -1.54 -18.15
CA ILE A 88 1.86 -0.49 -17.58
C ILE A 88 2.66 0.38 -16.61
N SER A 89 3.48 -0.24 -15.74
CA SER A 89 4.30 0.49 -14.77
C SER A 89 5.40 1.32 -15.44
N ASN A 90 6.00 0.86 -16.53
CA ASN A 90 7.00 1.63 -17.27
C ASN A 90 6.36 2.76 -18.06
N LEU A 91 5.19 2.53 -18.67
CA LEU A 91 4.48 3.58 -19.40
C LEU A 91 4.03 4.70 -18.45
N PHE A 92 3.37 4.33 -17.34
CA PHE A 92 2.90 5.31 -16.36
C PHE A 92 4.05 5.90 -15.52
N GLY A 93 4.99 5.08 -15.05
CA GLY A 93 6.10 5.54 -14.24
C GLY A 93 7.12 6.36 -15.02
N GLY A 94 7.50 5.90 -16.21
CA GLY A 94 8.56 6.49 -17.03
C GLY A 94 8.12 7.68 -17.87
N ALA A 95 6.92 7.64 -18.47
CA ALA A 95 6.44 8.72 -19.33
C ALA A 95 5.43 9.64 -18.62
N VAL A 96 4.47 9.06 -17.89
CA VAL A 96 3.41 9.85 -17.24
C VAL A 96 3.92 10.57 -15.99
N GLY A 97 4.84 9.97 -15.21
CA GLY A 97 5.39 10.58 -13.99
C GLY A 97 5.95 11.99 -14.21
N PRO A 98 6.99 12.17 -15.06
CA PRO A 98 7.57 13.50 -15.31
C PRO A 98 6.59 14.47 -15.98
N SER A 99 5.77 13.98 -16.91
CA SER A 99 4.79 14.80 -17.63
C SER A 99 3.70 15.32 -16.70
N PHE A 100 3.24 14.50 -15.75
CA PHE A 100 2.25 14.88 -14.75
C PHE A 100 2.80 15.95 -13.80
N VAL A 101 4.01 15.76 -13.28
CA VAL A 101 4.67 16.77 -12.43
C VAL A 101 4.90 18.07 -13.20
N GLY A 102 5.27 17.98 -14.47
CA GLY A 102 5.44 19.14 -15.36
C GLY A 102 4.15 19.93 -15.54
N ILE A 103 3.07 19.27 -15.96
CA ILE A 103 1.75 19.91 -16.15
C ILE A 103 1.26 20.57 -14.86
N VAL A 104 1.39 19.88 -13.72
CA VAL A 104 0.96 20.42 -12.43
C VAL A 104 1.85 21.60 -11.99
N SER A 105 3.16 21.50 -12.18
CA SER A 105 4.10 22.60 -11.90
C SER A 105 3.80 23.81 -12.77
N ASP A 106 3.49 23.61 -14.05
CA ASP A 106 3.20 24.68 -14.99
C ASP A 106 1.85 25.34 -14.72
N ALA A 107 0.82 24.55 -14.38
CA ALA A 107 -0.50 25.06 -14.01
C ALA A 107 -0.48 25.96 -12.76
N ILE A 108 0.47 25.74 -11.84
CA ILE A 108 0.61 26.54 -10.61
C ILE A 108 1.47 27.78 -10.83
N ARG A 109 2.30 27.81 -11.88
CA ARG A 109 3.27 28.89 -12.10
C ARG A 109 2.69 30.11 -12.84
N ASP A 110 1.57 29.93 -13.55
CA ASP A 110 0.70 30.90 -14.30
C ASP A 110 1.39 32.01 -15.12
N SER A 111 2.40 32.74 -14.60
CA SER A 111 3.23 33.67 -15.37
C SER A 111 4.58 34.11 -14.76
N ASP A 112 5.05 33.58 -13.61
CA ASP A 112 6.31 34.05 -12.99
C ASP A 112 7.53 33.16 -13.31
N ASN A 113 8.56 33.74 -13.95
CA ASN A 113 9.74 33.02 -14.45
C ASN A 113 10.91 32.94 -13.46
N ARG A 114 10.73 33.42 -12.22
CA ARG A 114 11.78 33.41 -11.19
C ARG A 114 12.22 31.98 -10.81
N PRO A 115 13.52 31.77 -10.52
CA PRO A 115 14.03 30.44 -10.14
C PRO A 115 13.42 29.90 -8.83
N SER A 116 13.08 30.78 -7.89
CA SER A 116 12.36 30.41 -6.66
C SER A 116 10.91 29.96 -6.93
N ALA A 117 10.24 30.53 -7.93
CA ALA A 117 8.88 30.13 -8.32
C ALA A 117 8.87 28.72 -8.96
N ARG A 118 9.93 28.35 -9.69
CA ARG A 118 10.09 26.98 -10.22
C ARG A 118 10.18 25.94 -9.12
N PHE A 119 10.98 26.21 -8.09
CA PHE A 119 11.12 25.32 -6.95
C PHE A 119 9.78 25.15 -6.20
N ASN A 120 9.08 26.25 -5.95
CA ASN A 120 7.77 26.22 -5.32
C ASN A 120 6.71 25.49 -6.15
N GLY A 121 6.74 25.61 -7.48
CA GLY A 121 5.85 24.87 -8.37
C GLY A 121 6.02 23.35 -8.24
N VAL A 122 7.28 22.88 -8.21
CA VAL A 122 7.60 21.47 -8.04
C VAL A 122 7.23 20.96 -6.64
N LEU A 123 7.49 21.74 -5.58
CA LEU A 123 7.05 21.40 -4.22
C LEU A 123 5.53 21.26 -4.14
N LYS A 124 4.78 22.21 -4.73
CA LYS A 124 3.32 22.17 -4.77
C LYS A 124 2.80 20.96 -5.57
N ALA A 125 3.46 20.59 -6.67
CA ALA A 125 3.14 19.38 -7.41
C ALA A 125 3.31 18.12 -6.54
N PHE A 126 4.38 18.03 -5.75
CA PHE A 126 4.57 16.94 -4.80
C PHE A 126 3.53 16.93 -3.67
N TYR A 127 3.05 18.09 -3.21
CA TYR A 127 1.92 18.15 -2.25
C TYR A 127 0.63 17.58 -2.84
N ILE A 128 0.30 17.90 -4.10
CA ILE A 128 -0.86 17.33 -4.79
C ILE A 128 -0.69 15.81 -4.94
N LEU A 129 0.51 15.34 -5.28
CA LEU A 129 0.83 13.92 -5.36
C LEU A 129 0.65 13.20 -4.01
N ASN A 130 1.01 13.84 -2.88
CA ASN A 130 0.73 13.32 -1.54
C ASN A 130 -0.77 13.16 -1.28
N CYS A 131 -1.59 14.14 -1.68
CA CYS A 131 -3.05 14.03 -1.52
C CYS A 131 -3.58 12.82 -2.30
N VAL A 132 -3.13 12.61 -3.54
CA VAL A 132 -3.50 11.42 -4.34
C VAL A 132 -3.04 10.13 -3.66
N LEU A 133 -1.84 10.12 -3.07
CA LEU A 133 -1.31 8.96 -2.34
C LEU A 133 -2.12 8.66 -1.07
N LEU A 134 -2.56 9.68 -0.34
CA LEU A 134 -3.45 9.52 0.82
C LEU A 134 -4.82 8.97 0.41
N ILE A 135 -5.40 9.47 -0.68
CA ILE A 135 -6.66 8.96 -1.24
C ILE A 135 -6.51 7.49 -1.63
N SER A 136 -5.37 7.10 -2.21
CA SER A 136 -5.06 5.69 -2.52
C SER A 136 -5.03 4.82 -1.26
N GLY A 137 -4.32 5.25 -0.21
CA GLY A 137 -4.26 4.52 1.07
C GLY A 137 -5.63 4.36 1.73
N LEU A 138 -6.46 5.40 1.67
CA LEU A 138 -7.85 5.36 2.15
C LEU A 138 -8.69 4.39 1.33
N CYS A 139 -8.61 4.46 0.00
CA CYS A 139 -9.34 3.55 -0.90
C CYS A 139 -8.94 2.08 -0.67
N PHE A 140 -7.65 1.79 -0.49
CA PHE A 140 -7.17 0.45 -0.12
C PHE A 140 -7.70 -0.01 1.24
N SER A 141 -7.75 0.90 2.22
CA SER A 141 -8.31 0.61 3.54
C SER A 141 -9.80 0.31 3.45
N PHE A 142 -10.56 1.12 2.70
CA PHE A 142 -11.98 0.86 2.43
C PHE A 142 -12.20 -0.48 1.72
N ALA A 143 -11.41 -0.79 0.69
CA ALA A 143 -11.49 -2.05 -0.03
C ALA A 143 -11.21 -3.26 0.89
N ALA A 144 -10.19 -3.17 1.75
CA ALA A 144 -9.87 -4.21 2.73
C ALA A 144 -11.01 -4.43 3.74
N LEU A 145 -11.68 -3.36 4.17
CA LEU A 145 -12.83 -3.41 5.07
C LEU A 145 -14.08 -3.96 4.37
N PHE A 146 -14.36 -3.53 3.14
CA PHE A 146 -15.52 -3.95 2.36
C PHE A 146 -15.43 -5.44 2.02
N PHE A 147 -14.26 -5.91 1.59
CA PHE A 147 -13.99 -7.33 1.36
C PHE A 147 -14.19 -8.17 2.63
N LYS A 148 -13.78 -7.65 3.81
CA LYS A 148 -14.04 -8.31 5.10
C LYS A 148 -15.54 -8.40 5.38
N HIS A 149 -16.28 -7.31 5.18
CA HIS A 149 -17.71 -7.24 5.47
C HIS A 149 -18.50 -8.20 4.56
N ASP A 150 -18.18 -8.20 3.27
CA ASP A 150 -18.89 -9.01 2.28
C ASP A 150 -18.57 -10.50 2.44
N HIS A 151 -17.31 -10.87 2.70
CA HIS A 151 -16.95 -12.28 2.94
C HIS A 151 -17.57 -12.86 4.23
N ILE A 152 -17.82 -12.02 5.24
CA ILE A 152 -18.55 -12.44 6.45
C ILE A 152 -20.05 -12.62 6.13
N ASN A 153 -20.63 -11.69 5.35
CA ASN A 153 -22.03 -11.79 4.93
C ASN A 153 -22.29 -12.98 4.02
N PHE A 154 -21.39 -13.28 3.07
CA PHE A 154 -21.44 -14.48 2.24
C PHE A 154 -21.35 -15.75 3.07
N ARG A 155 -20.43 -15.81 4.04
CA ARG A 155 -20.24 -17.00 4.90
C ARG A 155 -21.44 -17.25 5.82
N LYS A 156 -22.13 -16.18 6.26
CA LYS A 156 -23.41 -16.27 6.98
C LYS A 156 -24.54 -16.79 6.08
N LYS A 157 -24.64 -16.31 4.83
CA LYS A 157 -25.63 -16.78 3.85
C LYS A 157 -25.40 -18.23 3.40
N MET A 158 -24.15 -18.70 3.42
CA MET A 158 -23.76 -20.08 3.08
C MET A 158 -23.89 -21.07 4.26
N GLY A 159 -24.48 -20.67 5.39
CA GLY A 159 -24.75 -21.57 6.53
C GLY A 159 -23.52 -21.96 7.37
N TYR A 160 -22.33 -21.44 7.08
CA TYR A 160 -21.09 -21.76 7.81
C TYR A 160 -20.95 -21.04 9.17
N ALA A 161 -21.92 -20.21 9.55
CA ALA A 161 -21.87 -19.49 10.83
C ALA A 161 -22.11 -20.40 12.05
N ASP A 162 -22.71 -21.58 11.87
CA ASP A 162 -22.88 -22.53 12.97
C ASP A 162 -21.63 -23.36 13.25
N ALA A 163 -20.85 -23.74 12.22
CA ALA A 163 -19.75 -24.70 12.37
C ALA A 163 -18.58 -24.20 13.26
N SER A 164 -18.26 -22.90 13.26
CA SER A 164 -17.19 -22.39 14.15
C SER A 164 -17.61 -22.29 15.61
N SER A 165 -18.91 -22.15 15.88
CA SER A 165 -19.42 -22.15 17.26
C SER A 165 -19.64 -23.56 17.78
N THR A 166 -19.95 -24.53 16.92
CA THR A 166 -19.99 -25.94 17.30
C THR A 166 -18.57 -26.50 17.54
N ASP A 167 -17.57 -26.13 16.73
CA ASP A 167 -16.19 -26.61 16.90
C ASP A 167 -15.50 -26.07 18.17
N ASP A 168 -15.75 -24.80 18.55
CA ASP A 168 -15.24 -24.23 19.81
C ASP A 168 -16.00 -24.76 21.04
N PHE A 169 -17.31 -25.02 20.92
CA PHE A 169 -18.10 -25.65 21.97
C PHE A 169 -17.70 -27.12 22.21
N ASP A 170 -17.46 -27.89 21.15
CA ASP A 170 -17.09 -29.31 21.23
C ASP A 170 -15.64 -29.50 21.72
N ARG A 171 -14.72 -28.59 21.34
CA ARG A 171 -13.37 -28.53 21.95
C ARG A 171 -13.40 -28.20 23.44
N SER A 172 -14.28 -27.29 23.87
CA SER A 172 -14.39 -26.94 25.30
C SER A 172 -14.99 -28.05 26.15
N HIS A 173 -15.89 -28.88 25.58
CA HIS A 173 -16.48 -30.02 26.27
C HIS A 173 -15.56 -31.26 26.29
N SER A 174 -14.78 -31.47 25.22
CA SER A 174 -13.77 -32.55 25.15
C SER A 174 -12.61 -32.34 26.14
N ASN A 175 -12.16 -31.09 26.31
CA ASN A 175 -11.06 -30.77 27.22
C ASN A 175 -11.46 -30.87 28.71
N LYS A 176 -12.75 -30.77 29.04
CA LYS A 176 -13.28 -30.98 30.41
C LYS A 176 -13.47 -32.46 30.79
N LYS A 177 -13.51 -33.38 29.83
CA LYS A 177 -13.69 -34.83 30.10
C LYS A 177 -12.37 -35.59 30.28
N LYS A 178 -11.22 -34.93 30.08
CA LYS A 178 -9.87 -35.52 30.18
C LYS A 178 -9.09 -35.11 31.44
N THR A 179 -9.75 -34.45 32.39
CA THR A 179 -9.23 -34.11 33.72
C THR A 179 -10.03 -34.81 34.80
#